data_AF-A0A2X1LBU4-F1
#
_entry.id   AF-A0A2X1LBU4-F1
#
_cell.length_a   1.000
_cell.length_b   1.000
_cell.length_c   1.000
_cell.angle_alpha   90.00
_cell.angle_beta   90.00
_cell.angle_gamma   90.00
#
_symmetry.space_group_name_H-M   'P 1'
#
loop_
_entity.id
_entity.type
_entity.pdbx_description
1 polymer ?
#
loop_
_entity_poly.entity_id
_entity_poly.type
_entity_poly.pdbx_seq_one_letter_code
_entity_poly.pdbx_strand_id
1 'polypeptide(L)'
;MPIVRILSVIFIEFWRGVPLITVLFMSSVMLPLFMAEGTSIDKLIRALVGVILFQSAYVAEVVRGGLQALPKGQYEAAESLALGYWKTQGLVILPQALKLVIPGLVNTIIALFKDTSLVIIIGLFDLFSSVQQATVDPAWLGMSTEGYVFAALIYWIFCFSMSRYSQYLEKRFNTGRTPH
;
A
#
# COMPACT_ATOMS: atom_id res chain seq x y z
N MET A 1 12.91 -20.69 -11.17
CA MET A 1 13.67 -19.76 -12.04
C MET A 1 14.50 -18.80 -11.16
N PRO A 2 15.81 -19.02 -11.01
CA PRO A 2 16.65 -18.24 -10.08
C PRO A 2 16.75 -16.76 -10.46
N ILE A 3 16.80 -16.43 -11.76
CA ILE A 3 16.91 -15.04 -12.25
C ILE A 3 15.69 -14.21 -11.85
N VAL A 4 14.48 -14.71 -12.14
CA VAL A 4 13.22 -14.01 -11.81
C VAL A 4 13.10 -13.77 -10.31
N ARG A 5 13.51 -14.75 -9.50
CA ARG A 5 13.56 -14.61 -8.04
C ARG A 5 14.50 -13.50 -7.61
N ILE A 6 15.72 -13.46 -8.14
CA ILE A 6 16.72 -12.44 -7.79
C ILE A 6 16.21 -11.05 -8.16
N LEU A 7 15.69 -10.87 -9.38
CA LEU A 7 15.13 -9.58 -9.81
C LEU A 7 13.97 -9.11 -8.93
N SER A 8 13.06 -10.03 -8.57
CA SER A 8 11.93 -9.72 -7.68
C SER A 8 12.39 -9.32 -6.28
N VAL A 9 13.38 -10.03 -5.72
CA VAL A 9 13.95 -9.71 -4.40
C VAL A 9 14.62 -8.34 -4.44
N ILE A 10 15.46 -8.07 -5.44
CA ILE A 10 16.12 -6.77 -5.57
C ILE A 10 15.10 -5.65 -5.67
N PHE A 11 14.06 -5.82 -6.50
CA PHE A 11 12.98 -4.83 -6.62
C PHE A 11 12.31 -4.58 -5.27
N ILE A 12 11.87 -5.62 -4.58
CA ILE A 12 11.15 -5.50 -3.29
C ILE A 12 12.03 -4.84 -2.23
N GLU A 13 13.26 -5.31 -2.06
CA GLU A 13 14.19 -4.78 -1.05
C GLU A 13 14.58 -3.33 -1.34
N PHE A 14 14.81 -2.99 -2.62
CA PHE A 14 15.10 -1.62 -3.02
C PHE A 14 13.96 -0.66 -2.65
N TRP A 15 12.74 -0.95 -3.08
CA TRP A 15 11.60 -0.04 -2.84
C TRP A 15 11.23 0.07 -1.36
N ARG A 16 11.41 -0.99 -0.57
CA ARG A 16 11.16 -0.96 0.88
C ARG A 16 12.29 -0.30 1.67
N GLY A 17 13.50 -0.24 1.12
CA GLY A 17 14.65 0.42 1.73
C GLY A 17 14.65 1.95 1.53
N VAL A 18 13.84 2.47 0.61
CA VAL A 18 13.78 3.90 0.28
C VAL A 18 12.56 4.56 0.96
N PRO A 19 12.68 5.76 1.55
CA PRO A 19 11.51 6.49 2.05
C PRO A 19 10.58 6.97 0.92
N LEU A 20 9.26 6.91 1.11
CA LEU A 20 8.29 7.37 0.11
C LEU A 20 8.47 8.85 -0.28
N ILE A 21 8.85 9.71 0.68
CA ILE A 21 9.16 11.12 0.41
C ILE A 21 10.25 11.25 -0.67
N THR A 22 11.30 10.43 -0.59
CA THR A 22 12.38 10.40 -1.57
C THR A 22 11.86 9.98 -2.94
N VAL A 23 10.96 9.00 -3.01
CA VAL A 23 10.33 8.56 -4.26
C VAL A 23 9.52 9.70 -4.89
N LEU A 24 8.69 10.39 -4.11
CA LEU A 24 7.88 11.51 -4.57
C LEU A 24 8.76 12.64 -5.10
N PHE A 25 9.80 13.02 -4.34
CA PHE A 25 10.76 14.03 -4.75
C PHE A 25 11.50 13.64 -6.03
N MET A 26 12.00 12.40 -6.12
CA MET A 26 12.67 11.88 -7.31
C MET A 26 11.77 11.93 -8.54
N SER A 27 10.52 11.48 -8.42
CA SER A 27 9.56 11.47 -9.55
C SER A 27 9.16 12.87 -10.02
N SER A 28 9.02 13.82 -9.09
CA SER A 28 8.47 15.15 -9.39
C SER A 28 9.55 16.17 -9.75
N VAL A 29 10.74 16.07 -9.16
CA VAL A 29 11.81 17.07 -9.27
C VAL A 29 13.00 16.55 -10.07
N MET A 30 13.49 15.34 -9.78
CA MET A 30 14.73 14.83 -10.41
C MET A 30 14.48 14.24 -11.80
N LEU A 31 13.45 13.40 -11.96
CA LEU A 31 13.10 12.77 -13.24
C LEU A 31 13.01 13.77 -14.41
N PRO A 32 12.28 14.91 -14.31
CA PRO A 32 12.19 15.85 -15.43
C PRO A 32 13.53 16.48 -15.85
N LEU A 33 14.57 16.48 -15.00
CA LEU A 33 15.91 16.94 -15.39
C LEU A 33 16.60 16.00 -16.39
N PHE A 34 16.17 14.74 -16.45
CA PHE A 34 16.66 13.73 -17.39
C PHE A 34 15.74 13.56 -18.61
N MET A 35 14.63 14.28 -18.66
CA MET A 35 13.69 14.23 -19.79
C MET A 35 14.12 15.23 -20.87
N ALA A 36 13.85 14.89 -22.14
CA ALA A 36 14.13 15.80 -23.24
C ALA A 36 13.35 17.11 -23.09
N GLU A 37 14.00 18.23 -23.43
CA GLU A 37 13.39 19.56 -23.41
C GLU A 37 12.07 19.55 -24.19
N GLY A 38 11.00 20.07 -23.56
CA GLY A 38 9.64 20.07 -24.12
C GLY A 38 8.78 18.86 -23.72
N THR A 39 9.34 17.83 -23.10
CA THR A 39 8.54 16.70 -22.57
C THR A 39 7.90 17.09 -21.24
N SER A 40 6.58 17.24 -21.22
CA SER A 40 5.83 17.57 -20.01
C SER A 40 4.88 16.43 -19.63
N ILE A 41 5.35 15.53 -18.76
CA ILE A 41 4.44 14.59 -18.09
C ILE A 41 3.85 15.28 -16.87
N ASP A 42 2.54 15.18 -16.76
CA ASP A 42 1.77 15.68 -15.62
C ASP A 42 2.38 15.21 -14.27
N LYS A 43 2.42 16.14 -13.30
CA LYS A 43 3.06 15.89 -12.00
C LYS A 43 2.33 14.80 -11.22
N LEU A 44 0.99 14.77 -11.27
CA LEU A 44 0.19 13.75 -10.59
C LEU A 44 0.47 12.37 -11.18
N ILE A 45 0.58 12.25 -12.51
CA ILE A 45 0.91 10.97 -13.16
C ILE A 45 2.27 10.44 -12.69
N ARG A 46 3.30 11.29 -12.65
CA ARG A 46 4.64 10.89 -12.20
C ARG A 46 4.65 10.44 -10.74
N ALA A 47 3.96 11.18 -9.88
CA ALA A 47 3.80 10.82 -8.48
C ALA A 47 3.06 9.48 -8.32
N LEU A 48 1.96 9.27 -9.07
CA LEU A 48 1.19 8.03 -9.06
C LEU A 48 2.03 6.82 -9.46
N VAL A 49 2.84 6.94 -10.52
CA VAL A 49 3.74 5.84 -10.93
C VAL A 49 4.74 5.51 -9.82
N GLY A 50 5.35 6.52 -9.20
CA GLY A 50 6.27 6.33 -8.08
C GLY A 50 5.59 5.63 -6.89
N VAL A 51 4.41 6.10 -6.51
CA VAL A 51 3.59 5.50 -5.43
C VAL A 51 3.18 4.07 -5.76
N ILE A 52 2.78 3.77 -7.00
CA ILE A 52 2.39 2.40 -7.43
C ILE A 52 3.59 1.46 -7.32
N LEU A 53 4.76 1.86 -7.80
CA LEU A 53 5.97 1.04 -7.72
C LEU A 53 6.36 0.77 -6.27
N PHE A 54 6.41 1.82 -5.45
CA PHE A 54 6.65 1.73 -4.02
C PHE A 54 5.65 0.79 -3.33
N GLN A 55 4.36 1.02 -3.54
CA GLN A 55 3.29 0.28 -2.89
C GLN A 55 3.23 -1.19 -3.33
N SER A 56 3.57 -1.48 -4.59
CA SER A 56 3.60 -2.84 -5.12
C SER A 56 4.59 -3.74 -4.36
N ALA A 57 5.72 -3.18 -3.91
CA ALA A 57 6.70 -3.93 -3.12
C ALA A 57 6.15 -4.33 -1.74
N TYR A 58 5.43 -3.44 -1.07
CA TYR A 58 4.77 -3.76 0.21
C TYR A 58 3.63 -4.76 0.04
N VAL A 59 2.84 -4.65 -1.04
CA VAL A 59 1.80 -5.63 -1.36
C VAL A 59 2.41 -7.01 -1.65
N ALA A 60 3.51 -7.06 -2.39
CA ALA A 60 4.22 -8.31 -2.68
C ALA A 60 4.68 -9.01 -1.38
N GLU A 61 5.16 -8.26 -0.40
CA GLU A 61 5.57 -8.79 0.91
C GLU A 61 4.41 -9.30 1.74
N VAL A 62 3.28 -8.57 1.74
CA VAL A 62 2.06 -9.04 2.40
C VAL A 62 1.61 -10.36 1.78
N VAL A 63 1.60 -10.46 0.44
CA VAL A 63 1.24 -11.69 -0.27
C VAL A 63 2.22 -12.82 0.03
N ARG A 64 3.53 -12.54 0.05
CA ARG A 64 4.57 -13.51 0.42
C ARG A 64 4.37 -14.02 1.85
N GLY A 65 4.09 -13.12 2.79
CA GLY A 65 3.81 -13.48 4.19
C GLY A 65 2.56 -14.36 4.33
N GLY A 66 1.50 -14.07 3.58
CA GLY A 66 0.28 -14.90 3.60
C GLY A 66 0.47 -16.28 2.96
N LEU A 67 1.26 -16.39 1.89
CA LEU A 67 1.63 -17.68 1.30
C LEU A 67 2.48 -18.51 2.26
N GLN A 68 3.42 -17.88 2.96
CA GLN A 68 4.29 -18.55 3.95
C GLN A 68 3.56 -18.97 5.23
N ALA A 69 2.43 -18.34 5.54
CA ALA A 69 1.62 -18.67 6.70
C ALA A 69 0.80 -19.98 6.53
N LEU A 70 0.69 -20.49 5.30
CA LEU A 70 -0.09 -21.70 5.02
C LEU A 70 0.63 -22.97 5.53
N PRO A 71 -0.06 -23.89 6.23
CA PRO A 71 0.53 -25.15 6.67
C PRO A 71 1.02 -25.99 5.50
N LYS A 72 2.19 -26.64 5.65
CA LYS A 72 2.76 -27.55 4.64
C LYS A 72 1.81 -28.69 4.27
N GLY A 73 0.99 -29.16 5.21
CA GLY A 73 0.00 -30.23 4.98
C GLY A 73 -1.01 -29.94 3.86
N GLN A 74 -1.30 -28.66 3.54
CA GLN A 74 -2.16 -28.32 2.39
C GLN A 74 -1.48 -28.67 1.05
N TYR A 75 -0.17 -28.50 0.96
CA TYR A 75 0.61 -28.89 -0.20
C TYR A 75 0.71 -30.42 -0.30
N GLU A 76 0.99 -31.09 0.81
CA GLU A 76 1.10 -32.56 0.89
C GLU A 76 -0.23 -33.26 0.58
N ALA A 77 -1.36 -32.71 1.03
CA ALA A 77 -2.68 -33.23 0.70
C ALA A 77 -3.02 -33.07 -0.79
N ALA A 78 -2.69 -31.93 -1.39
CA ALA A 78 -2.88 -31.71 -2.83
C ALA A 78 -2.02 -32.67 -3.67
N GLU A 79 -0.78 -32.92 -3.23
CA GLU A 79 0.13 -33.88 -3.85
C GLU A 79 -0.39 -35.33 -3.71
N SER A 80 -0.94 -35.68 -2.54
CA SER A 80 -1.57 -36.99 -2.29
C SER A 80 -2.78 -37.25 -3.19
N LEU A 81 -3.48 -36.19 -3.62
CA LEU A 81 -4.57 -36.24 -4.60
C LEU A 81 -4.08 -36.17 -6.05
N ALA A 82 -2.76 -36.25 -6.29
CA ALA A 82 -2.12 -36.11 -7.59
C ALA A 82 -2.52 -34.82 -8.35
N LEU A 83 -2.78 -33.73 -7.61
CA LEU A 83 -3.04 -32.43 -8.21
C LEU A 83 -1.74 -31.86 -8.79
N GLY A 84 -1.75 -31.58 -10.09
CA GLY A 84 -0.64 -30.86 -10.74
C GLY A 84 -0.49 -29.43 -10.22
N TYR A 85 0.69 -28.84 -10.40
CA TYR A 85 1.06 -27.51 -9.88
C TYR A 85 -0.02 -26.44 -10.04
N TRP A 86 -0.57 -26.28 -11.25
CA TRP A 86 -1.58 -25.26 -11.53
C TRP A 86 -2.90 -25.48 -10.79
N LYS A 87 -3.32 -26.75 -10.62
CA LYS A 87 -4.51 -27.10 -9.84
C LYS A 87 -4.27 -26.87 -8.36
N THR A 88 -3.11 -27.28 -7.85
CA THR A 88 -2.71 -27.05 -6.46
C THR A 88 -2.71 -25.55 -6.14
N GLN A 89 -2.06 -24.74 -6.98
CA GLN A 89 -2.02 -23.28 -6.79
C GLN A 89 -3.41 -22.65 -6.90
N GLY A 90 -4.18 -22.94 -7.96
CA GLY A 90 -5.47 -22.27 -8.20
C GLY A 90 -6.60 -22.71 -7.29
N LEU A 91 -6.67 -23.99 -6.91
CA LEU A 91 -7.80 -24.56 -6.17
C LEU A 91 -7.56 -24.67 -4.67
N VAL A 92 -6.31 -24.84 -4.25
CA VAL A 92 -5.98 -25.13 -2.85
C VAL A 92 -5.26 -23.95 -2.23
N ILE A 93 -4.09 -23.58 -2.76
CA ILE A 93 -3.16 -22.66 -2.09
C ILE A 93 -3.63 -21.21 -2.18
N LEU A 94 -3.84 -20.70 -3.39
CA LEU A 94 -4.12 -19.29 -3.63
C LEU A 94 -5.44 -18.83 -2.96
N PRO A 95 -6.56 -19.57 -3.01
CA PRO A 95 -7.78 -19.16 -2.32
C PRO A 95 -7.64 -19.07 -0.80
N GLN A 96 -6.77 -19.89 -0.19
CA GLN A 96 -6.49 -19.85 1.25
C GLN A 96 -5.54 -18.70 1.59
N ALA A 97 -4.44 -18.56 0.85
CA ALA A 97 -3.49 -17.48 1.03
C ALA A 97 -4.13 -16.11 0.85
N LEU A 98 -5.01 -15.94 -0.16
CA LEU A 98 -5.74 -14.70 -0.40
C LEU A 98 -6.63 -14.28 0.78
N LYS A 99 -7.15 -15.22 1.58
CA LYS A 99 -7.90 -14.90 2.80
C LYS A 99 -6.95 -14.44 3.91
N LEU A 100 -5.82 -15.13 4.09
CA LEU A 100 -4.83 -14.81 5.12
C LEU A 100 -4.18 -13.44 4.94
N VAL A 101 -4.07 -12.95 3.69
CA VAL A 101 -3.46 -11.63 3.41
C VAL A 101 -4.41 -10.45 3.66
N ILE A 102 -5.72 -10.67 3.77
CA ILE A 102 -6.72 -9.59 3.87
C ILE A 102 -6.37 -8.57 4.96
N PRO A 103 -6.07 -8.98 6.21
CA PRO A 103 -5.74 -8.01 7.27
C PRO A 103 -4.49 -7.19 6.94
N GLY A 104 -3.47 -7.84 6.35
CA GLY A 104 -2.23 -7.18 5.92
C GLY A 104 -2.47 -6.19 4.78
N LEU A 105 -3.33 -6.53 3.81
CA LEU A 105 -3.68 -5.63 2.71
C LEU A 105 -4.43 -4.39 3.20
N VAL A 106 -5.38 -4.56 4.12
CA VAL A 106 -6.11 -3.41 4.68
C VAL A 106 -5.18 -2.51 5.50
N ASN A 107 -4.25 -3.08 6.27
CA ASN A 107 -3.24 -2.27 6.98
C ASN A 107 -2.40 -1.44 6.01
N THR A 108 -1.97 -2.06 4.91
CA THR A 108 -1.24 -1.36 3.84
C THR A 108 -2.06 -0.25 3.19
N ILE A 109 -3.36 -0.45 2.94
CA ILE A 109 -4.25 0.59 2.41
C ILE A 109 -4.41 1.75 3.41
N ILE A 110 -4.54 1.46 4.70
CA ILE A 110 -4.62 2.49 5.75
C ILE A 110 -3.32 3.30 5.82
N ALA A 111 -2.16 2.64 5.69
CA ALA A 111 -0.87 3.32 5.61
C ALA A 111 -0.81 4.25 4.39
N LEU A 112 -1.11 3.70 3.20
CA LEU A 112 -1.14 4.47 1.95
C LEU A 112 -2.07 5.68 2.02
N PHE A 113 -3.26 5.52 2.62
CA PHE A 113 -4.23 6.60 2.78
C PHE A 113 -3.65 7.78 3.58
N LYS A 114 -2.89 7.51 4.65
CA LYS A 114 -2.21 8.56 5.42
C LYS A 114 -1.03 9.16 4.65
N ASP A 115 -0.29 8.31 3.95
CA ASP A 115 0.87 8.70 3.16
C ASP A 115 0.51 9.60 1.97
N THR A 116 -0.76 9.63 1.53
CA THR A 116 -1.22 10.58 0.50
C THR A 116 -0.95 12.04 0.88
N SER A 117 -0.92 12.37 2.18
CA SER A 117 -0.57 13.71 2.66
C SER A 117 0.83 14.17 2.30
N LEU A 118 1.75 13.24 2.00
CA LEU A 118 3.12 13.56 1.59
C LEU A 118 3.20 14.22 0.21
N VAL A 119 2.14 14.19 -0.61
CA VAL A 119 2.12 14.84 -1.93
C VAL A 119 2.24 16.36 -1.83
N ILE A 120 2.02 16.95 -0.65
CA ILE A 120 2.28 18.37 -0.41
C ILE A 120 3.73 18.76 -0.73
N ILE A 121 4.69 17.86 -0.51
CA ILE A 121 6.13 18.10 -0.73
C ILE A 121 6.43 18.40 -2.21
N ILE A 122 5.60 17.90 -3.12
CA ILE A 122 5.72 18.11 -4.56
C ILE A 122 4.74 19.18 -5.09
N GLY A 123 4.06 19.88 -4.18
CA GLY A 123 3.14 20.98 -4.48
C GLY A 123 1.78 20.52 -5.00
N LEU A 124 1.37 19.28 -4.72
CA LEU A 124 0.01 18.82 -4.99
C LEU A 124 -0.87 19.01 -3.75
N PHE A 125 -2.16 19.26 -4.00
CA PHE A 125 -3.15 19.42 -2.95
C PHE A 125 -3.93 18.12 -2.70
N ASP A 126 -4.08 17.82 -1.43
CA ASP A 126 -4.84 16.73 -0.81
C ASP A 126 -5.65 17.32 0.37
N LEU A 127 -6.35 16.49 1.13
CA LEU A 127 -7.15 16.97 2.27
C LEU A 127 -6.31 17.78 3.28
N PHE A 128 -5.15 17.26 3.67
CA PHE A 128 -4.31 17.91 4.69
C PHE A 128 -3.77 19.25 4.20
N SER A 129 -3.23 19.28 2.98
CA SER A 129 -2.67 20.50 2.39
C SER A 129 -3.74 21.53 2.01
N SER A 130 -4.96 21.13 1.64
CA SER A 130 -6.09 22.05 1.48
C SER A 130 -6.44 22.74 2.79
N VAL A 131 -6.44 22.02 3.91
CA VAL A 131 -6.63 22.63 5.24
C VAL A 131 -5.48 23.57 5.58
N GLN A 132 -4.24 23.16 5.34
CA GLN A 132 -3.08 24.02 5.59
C GLN A 132 -3.14 25.31 4.76
N GLN A 133 -3.57 25.24 3.51
CA GLN A 133 -3.76 26.41 2.65
C GLN A 133 -4.88 27.33 3.17
N ALA A 134 -5.96 26.78 3.72
CA ALA A 134 -7.02 27.58 4.33
C ALA A 134 -6.53 28.38 5.55
N THR A 135 -5.52 27.90 6.29
CA THR A 135 -5.01 28.61 7.48
C THR A 135 -4.29 29.92 7.19
N VAL A 136 -3.83 30.12 5.94
CA VAL A 136 -3.18 31.36 5.49
C VAL A 136 -4.15 32.30 4.78
N ASP A 137 -5.41 31.90 4.61
CA ASP A 137 -6.46 32.74 4.04
C ASP A 137 -6.85 33.85 5.03
N PRO A 138 -6.84 35.14 4.62
CA PRO A 138 -7.29 36.24 5.46
C PRO A 138 -8.67 36.06 6.09
N ALA A 139 -9.59 35.37 5.40
CA ALA A 139 -10.94 35.09 5.90
C ALA A 139 -10.95 34.09 7.06
N TRP A 140 -9.89 33.28 7.20
CA TRP A 140 -9.81 32.18 8.16
C TRP A 140 -8.66 32.31 9.17
N LEU A 141 -8.09 33.51 9.29
CA LEU A 141 -6.99 33.79 10.21
C LEU A 141 -7.36 33.44 11.65
N GLY A 142 -6.47 32.71 12.32
CA GLY A 142 -6.64 32.29 13.72
C GLY A 142 -7.38 30.95 13.89
N MET A 143 -7.97 30.38 12.83
CA MET A 143 -8.70 29.09 12.89
C MET A 143 -7.85 27.86 12.51
N SER A 144 -6.53 27.95 12.67
CA SER A 144 -5.62 26.86 12.28
C SER A 144 -5.80 25.60 13.11
N THR A 145 -6.08 25.76 14.40
CA THR A 145 -6.32 24.64 15.31
C THR A 145 -7.58 23.86 14.90
N GLU A 146 -8.67 24.56 14.63
CA GLU A 146 -9.95 24.00 14.19
C GLU A 146 -9.79 23.27 12.86
N GLY A 147 -9.04 23.85 11.91
CA GLY A 147 -8.71 23.21 10.64
C GLY A 147 -7.96 21.88 10.82
N TYR A 148 -6.89 21.86 11.62
CA TYR A 148 -6.13 20.65 11.86
C TYR A 148 -6.91 19.58 12.65
N VAL A 149 -7.73 19.98 13.62
CA VAL A 149 -8.63 19.06 14.33
C VAL A 149 -9.66 18.47 13.37
N PHE A 150 -10.22 19.27 12.46
CA PHE A 150 -11.14 18.80 11.43
C PHE A 150 -10.48 17.78 10.49
N ALA A 151 -9.28 18.08 9.97
CA ALA A 151 -8.52 17.13 9.16
C ALA A 151 -8.24 15.84 9.93
N ALA A 152 -7.77 15.94 11.18
CA ALA A 152 -7.47 14.79 12.02
C ALA A 152 -8.70 13.91 12.26
N LEU A 153 -9.87 14.51 12.50
CA LEU A 153 -11.13 13.78 12.63
C LEU A 153 -11.51 13.06 11.35
N ILE A 154 -11.34 13.68 10.18
CA ILE A 154 -11.60 13.01 8.90
C ILE A 154 -10.66 11.82 8.72
N TYR A 155 -9.35 12.01 8.85
CA TYR A 155 -8.38 10.90 8.75
C TYR A 155 -8.72 9.78 9.73
N TRP A 156 -9.09 10.14 10.97
CA TRP A 156 -9.48 9.18 12.00
C TRP A 156 -10.75 8.41 11.62
N ILE A 157 -11.83 9.07 11.17
CA ILE A 157 -13.08 8.42 10.76
C ILE A 157 -12.82 7.40 9.65
N PHE A 158 -12.06 7.78 8.61
CA PHE A 158 -11.75 6.89 7.49
C PHE A 158 -10.86 5.73 7.92
N CYS A 159 -9.77 5.99 8.65
CA CYS A 159 -8.87 4.93 9.15
C CYS A 159 -9.58 3.98 10.12
N PHE A 160 -10.42 4.51 11.01
CA PHE A 160 -11.21 3.72 11.94
C PHE A 160 -12.23 2.85 11.19
N SER A 161 -12.94 3.41 10.22
CA SER A 161 -13.90 2.66 9.40
C SER A 161 -13.24 1.52 8.63
N MET A 162 -12.10 1.78 7.99
CA MET A 162 -11.29 0.76 7.30
C MET A 162 -10.77 -0.31 8.27
N SER A 163 -10.30 0.08 9.46
CA SER A 163 -9.83 -0.84 10.49
C SER A 163 -10.95 -1.75 11.01
N ARG A 164 -12.14 -1.20 11.27
CA ARG A 164 -13.32 -1.97 11.72
C ARG A 164 -13.80 -2.91 10.63
N TYR A 165 -13.77 -2.48 9.37
CA TYR A 165 -14.06 -3.33 8.22
C TYR A 165 -13.04 -4.49 8.10
N SER A 166 -11.75 -4.23 8.31
CA SER A 166 -10.70 -5.27 8.36
C SER A 166 -11.01 -6.34 9.40
N GLN A 167 -11.32 -5.94 10.63
CA GLN A 167 -11.66 -6.86 11.73
C GLN A 167 -12.92 -7.67 11.44
N TYR A 168 -13.91 -7.05 10.78
CA TYR A 168 -15.11 -7.75 10.33
C TYR A 168 -14.78 -8.83 9.28
N LEU A 169 -13.95 -8.51 8.29
CA LEU A 169 -13.50 -9.48 7.29
C LEU A 169 -12.70 -10.62 7.92
N GLU A 170 -11.82 -10.31 8.88
CA GLU A 170 -11.03 -11.30 9.62
C GLU A 170 -11.92 -12.32 10.34
N LYS A 171 -12.96 -11.83 11.03
CA LYS A 171 -13.96 -12.67 11.69
C LYS A 171 -14.78 -13.49 10.69
N ARG A 172 -15.18 -12.88 9.57
CA ARG A 172 -15.99 -13.56 8.54
C ARG A 172 -15.24 -14.71 7.87
N PHE A 173 -13.94 -14.54 7.62
CA PHE A 173 -13.13 -15.55 6.95
C PHE A 173 -12.42 -16.52 7.90
N ASN A 174 -12.66 -16.39 9.21
CA ASN A 174 -12.02 -17.18 10.27
C ASN A 174 -10.49 -17.25 10.09
N THR A 175 -9.88 -16.14 9.67
CA THR A 175 -8.43 -16.02 9.52
C THR A 175 -7.75 -15.76 10.86
N GLY A 176 -8.53 -15.71 11.95
CA GLY A 176 -8.02 -15.73 13.31
C GLY A 176 -7.27 -17.04 13.54
N ARG A 177 -5.99 -16.92 13.87
CA ARG A 177 -5.16 -18.05 14.29
C ARG A 177 -5.79 -18.67 15.54
N THR A 178 -6.47 -19.81 15.41
CA THR A 178 -6.59 -20.72 16.54
C THR A 178 -5.22 -21.37 16.73
N PRO A 179 -4.48 -21.07 17.81
CA PRO A 179 -3.28 -21.81 18.10
C PRO A 179 -3.71 -23.24 18.44
N HIS A 180 -3.30 -24.19 17.60
CA HIS A 180 -3.23 -25.60 17.95
C HIS A 180 -1.79 -25.90 18.38
#